data_AF-A0A916VB03-F1
#
_entry.id   AF-A0A916VB03-F1
#
_cell.length_a   1.000
_cell.length_b   1.000
_cell.length_c   1.000
_cell.angle_alpha   90.00
_cell.angle_beta   90.00
_cell.angle_gamma   90.00
#
_symmetry.space_group_name_H-M   'P 1'
#
loop_
_entity.id
_entity.type
_entity.pdbx_description
1 polymer ?
#
loop_
_entity_poly.entity_id
_entity_poly.type
_entity_poly.pdbx_seq_one_letter_code
_entity_poly.pdbx_strand_id
1 'polypeptide(L)'
;MNRTLDEKIANMDHIYLTDNDLYNLERFANSFSVRVKTYNILRDHADEITIKALRLLAQQYPELVQKQLQRCKYDMSNMIRYTSLSVLRDDELFFRETLMDWLANIINSYQIAKECSTAYRLFQSVVDEMLPAECAALVKPYSEMATSALLNA
;
A
#
# COMPACT_ATOMS: atom_id res chain seq x y z
N MET A 1 6.71 -8.41 -11.94
CA MET A 1 7.88 -7.51 -11.89
C MET A 1 7.38 -6.08 -11.74
N ASN A 2 8.24 -5.07 -11.89
CA ASN A 2 7.80 -3.71 -12.19
C ASN A 2 7.12 -3.69 -13.57
N ARG A 3 5.88 -3.18 -13.64
CA ARG A 3 5.07 -3.20 -14.86
C ARG A 3 5.69 -2.40 -16.01
N THR A 4 6.28 -1.24 -15.74
CA THR A 4 6.91 -0.40 -16.78
C THR A 4 8.05 -1.15 -17.47
N LEU A 5 8.86 -1.88 -16.71
CA LEU A 5 9.93 -2.72 -17.27
C LEU A 5 9.35 -3.91 -18.06
N ASP A 6 8.32 -4.59 -17.52
CA ASP A 6 7.66 -5.70 -18.20
C ASP A 6 7.07 -5.27 -19.56
N GLU A 7 6.36 -4.13 -19.59
CA GLU A 7 5.78 -3.55 -20.81
C GLU A 7 6.87 -3.14 -21.82
N LYS A 8 7.99 -2.59 -21.34
CA LYS A 8 9.07 -2.19 -22.24
C LYS A 8 9.74 -3.39 -22.89
N ILE A 9 10.02 -4.44 -22.11
CA ILE A 9 10.63 -5.68 -22.62
C ILE A 9 9.70 -6.38 -23.62
N ALA A 10 8.39 -6.40 -23.35
CA ALA A 10 7.41 -7.02 -24.24
C ALA A 10 7.30 -6.35 -25.63
N ASN A 11 7.71 -5.08 -25.76
CA ASN A 11 7.65 -4.32 -27.02
C ASN A 11 9.01 -4.19 -27.74
N MET A 12 10.01 -4.99 -27.35
CA MET A 12 11.40 -4.90 -27.85
C MET A 12 11.64 -5.52 -29.23
N ASP A 13 10.62 -5.91 -29.97
CA ASP A 13 10.81 -6.80 -31.12
C ASP A 13 11.81 -6.27 -32.17
N HIS A 14 12.05 -4.95 -32.27
CA HIS A 14 13.03 -4.40 -33.22
C HIS A 14 13.80 -3.14 -32.76
N ILE A 15 13.80 -2.78 -31.47
CA ILE A 15 14.36 -1.49 -31.01
C ILE A 15 15.21 -1.67 -29.73
N TYR A 16 16.36 -1.01 -29.68
CA TYR A 16 17.17 -0.89 -28.45
C TYR A 16 16.48 0.01 -27.40
N LEU A 17 16.86 -0.15 -26.13
CA LEU A 17 16.45 0.78 -25.07
C LEU A 17 16.92 2.19 -25.38
N THR A 18 16.04 3.18 -25.17
CA THR A 18 16.39 4.60 -25.21
C THR A 18 17.05 5.04 -23.89
N ASP A 19 17.69 6.20 -23.88
CA ASP A 19 18.27 6.79 -22.66
C ASP A 19 17.24 6.92 -21.53
N ASN A 20 15.99 7.25 -21.88
CA ASN A 20 14.90 7.32 -20.91
C ASN A 20 14.56 5.94 -20.32
N ASP A 21 14.61 4.88 -21.13
CA ASP A 21 14.34 3.54 -20.64
C ASP A 21 15.47 3.02 -19.73
N LEU A 22 16.73 3.31 -20.09
CA LEU A 22 17.89 3.00 -19.26
C LEU A 22 17.83 3.74 -17.93
N TYR A 23 17.48 5.03 -17.94
CA TYR A 23 17.29 5.82 -16.72
C TYR A 23 16.23 5.20 -15.79
N ASN A 24 15.10 4.76 -16.33
CA ASN A 24 14.04 4.12 -15.54
C ASN A 24 14.49 2.76 -14.98
N LEU A 25 15.23 1.97 -15.75
CA LEU A 25 15.83 0.72 -15.28
C LEU A 25 16.84 0.96 -14.16
N GLU A 26 17.72 1.94 -14.31
CA GLU A 26 18.70 2.32 -13.28
C GLU A 26 18.00 2.81 -12.00
N ARG A 27 16.96 3.65 -12.12
CA ARG A 27 16.17 4.10 -10.98
C ARG A 27 15.53 2.92 -10.23
N PHE A 28 14.95 1.96 -10.98
CA PHE A 28 14.37 0.75 -10.42
C PHE A 28 15.42 -0.13 -9.74
N ALA A 29 16.59 -0.31 -10.35
CA ALA A 29 17.67 -1.11 -9.76
C ALA A 29 18.23 -0.46 -8.49
N ASN A 30 18.51 0.85 -8.54
CA ASN A 30 19.11 1.61 -7.45
C ASN A 30 18.23 1.71 -6.21
N SER A 31 16.90 1.67 -6.37
CA SER A 31 15.96 1.67 -5.24
C SER A 31 15.62 0.26 -4.71
N PHE A 32 16.16 -0.82 -5.29
CA PHE A 32 15.79 -2.18 -4.91
C PHE A 32 16.09 -2.51 -3.45
N SER A 33 17.27 -2.10 -2.94
CA SER A 33 17.67 -2.39 -1.56
C SER A 33 16.70 -1.80 -0.54
N VAL A 34 16.29 -0.54 -0.71
CA VAL A 34 15.33 0.11 0.19
C VAL A 34 13.94 -0.50 0.06
N ARG A 35 13.50 -0.88 -1.15
CA ARG A 35 12.19 -1.56 -1.34
C ARG A 35 12.15 -2.93 -0.68
N VAL A 36 13.23 -3.72 -0.76
CA VAL A 36 13.36 -5.02 -0.07
C VAL A 36 13.34 -4.82 1.45
N LYS A 37 14.08 -3.82 1.96
CA LYS A 37 14.07 -3.47 3.38
C LYS A 37 12.65 -3.10 3.85
N THR A 38 11.96 -2.22 3.13
CA THR A 38 10.57 -1.83 3.46
C THR A 38 9.63 -3.02 3.42
N TYR A 39 9.71 -3.87 2.38
CA TYR A 39 8.92 -5.09 2.28
C TYR A 39 9.12 -6.01 3.48
N ASN A 40 10.37 -6.27 3.88
CA ASN A 40 10.68 -7.14 5.01
C ASN A 40 10.12 -6.56 6.32
N ILE A 41 10.34 -5.27 6.59
CA ILE A 41 9.82 -4.65 7.82
C ILE A 41 8.29 -4.72 7.87
N LEU A 42 7.60 -4.39 6.77
CA LEU A 42 6.14 -4.46 6.72
C LEU A 42 5.62 -5.89 6.90
N ARG A 43 6.25 -6.88 6.27
CA ARG A 43 5.89 -8.30 6.41
C ARG A 43 6.10 -8.79 7.84
N ASP A 44 7.27 -8.51 8.39
CA ASP A 44 7.70 -9.06 9.69
C ASP A 44 6.96 -8.39 10.86
N HIS A 45 6.50 -7.14 10.69
CA HIS A 45 5.72 -6.40 11.69
C HIS A 45 4.24 -6.22 11.32
N ALA A 46 3.70 -6.96 10.35
CA ALA A 46 2.33 -6.77 9.86
C ALA A 46 1.27 -6.85 10.97
N ASP A 47 1.39 -7.82 11.88
CA ASP A 47 0.48 -8.00 13.01
C ASP A 47 0.59 -6.85 14.01
N GLU A 48 1.81 -6.40 14.31
CA GLU A 48 2.06 -5.30 15.23
C GLU A 48 1.47 -3.99 14.68
N ILE A 49 1.75 -3.68 13.41
CA ILE A 49 1.22 -2.51 12.71
C ILE A 49 -0.31 -2.56 12.70
N THR A 50 -0.89 -3.71 12.35
CA THR A 50 -2.35 -3.91 12.35
C THR A 50 -2.96 -3.62 13.73
N ILE A 51 -2.40 -4.21 14.79
CA ILE A 51 -2.93 -4.02 16.15
C ILE A 51 -2.80 -2.56 16.59
N LYS A 52 -1.66 -1.90 16.32
CA LYS A 52 -1.47 -0.48 16.67
C LYS A 52 -2.45 0.42 15.91
N ALA A 53 -2.61 0.23 14.60
CA ALA A 53 -3.54 1.01 13.79
C ALA A 53 -5.00 0.83 14.25
N LEU A 54 -5.41 -0.40 14.56
CA LEU A 54 -6.76 -0.68 15.06
C LEU A 54 -7.00 -0.16 16.48
N ARG A 55 -5.97 -0.11 17.34
CA ARG A 55 -6.08 0.55 18.65
C ARG A 55 -6.33 2.04 18.50
N LEU A 56 -5.62 2.71 17.60
CA LEU A 56 -5.86 4.13 17.29
C LEU A 56 -7.26 4.33 16.70
N LEU A 57 -7.71 3.43 15.83
CA LEU A 57 -9.05 3.49 15.26
C LEU A 57 -10.13 3.31 16.32
N ALA A 58 -9.94 2.39 17.27
CA ALA A 58 -10.88 2.13 18.36
C ALA A 58 -11.04 3.32 19.32
N GLN A 59 -10.04 4.21 19.41
CA GLN A 59 -10.18 5.46 20.17
C GLN A 59 -11.18 6.42 19.54
N GLN A 60 -11.38 6.34 18.22
CA GLN A 60 -12.29 7.21 17.46
C GLN A 60 -13.62 6.53 17.14
N TYR A 61 -13.59 5.22 16.88
CA TYR A 61 -14.74 4.41 16.46
C TYR A 61 -14.82 3.09 17.26
N PRO A 62 -15.02 3.15 18.59
CA PRO A 62 -14.96 1.98 19.46
C PRO A 62 -16.00 0.91 19.10
N GLU A 63 -17.24 1.30 18.80
CA GLU A 63 -18.32 0.37 18.47
C GLU A 63 -18.06 -0.40 17.17
N LEU A 64 -17.54 0.29 16.15
CA LEU A 64 -17.17 -0.32 14.87
C LEU A 64 -16.11 -1.41 15.09
N VAL A 65 -15.01 -1.04 15.75
CA VAL A 65 -13.89 -1.96 15.96
C VAL A 65 -14.30 -3.13 16.85
N GLN A 66 -15.11 -2.90 17.89
CA GLN A 66 -15.58 -3.97 18.75
C GLN A 66 -16.48 -4.96 18.00
N LYS A 67 -17.41 -4.47 17.17
CA LYS A 67 -18.36 -5.30 16.43
C LYS A 67 -17.71 -6.04 15.26
N GLN A 68 -16.70 -5.44 14.62
CA GLN A 68 -16.12 -5.93 13.37
C GLN A 68 -14.63 -6.28 13.48
N LEU A 69 -14.11 -6.53 14.69
CA LEU A 69 -12.66 -6.66 14.95
C LEU A 69 -11.94 -7.60 13.98
N GLN A 70 -12.50 -8.79 13.74
CA GLN A 70 -11.88 -9.78 12.86
C GLN A 70 -11.83 -9.29 11.42
N ARG A 71 -12.88 -8.60 10.96
CA ARG A 71 -12.91 -8.02 9.63
C ARG A 71 -11.93 -6.86 9.51
N CYS A 72 -11.88 -5.96 10.48
CA CYS A 72 -10.91 -4.86 10.51
C CYS A 72 -9.46 -5.37 10.49
N LYS A 73 -9.16 -6.44 11.24
CA LYS A 73 -7.84 -7.09 11.21
C LYS A 73 -7.52 -7.66 9.83
N TYR A 74 -8.46 -8.39 9.24
CA TYR A 74 -8.29 -8.99 7.93
C TYR A 74 -8.05 -7.92 6.84
N ASP A 75 -8.87 -6.88 6.80
CA ASP A 75 -8.77 -5.82 5.79
C ASP A 75 -7.47 -5.01 5.98
N MET A 76 -7.09 -4.68 7.21
CA MET A 76 -5.81 -4.00 7.50
C MET A 76 -4.60 -4.89 7.14
N SER A 77 -4.65 -6.19 7.43
CA SER A 77 -3.58 -7.11 7.04
C SER A 77 -3.43 -7.20 5.52
N ASN A 78 -4.54 -7.17 4.77
CA ASN A 78 -4.52 -7.10 3.31
C ASN A 78 -3.93 -5.78 2.81
N MET A 79 -4.32 -4.65 3.41
CA MET A 79 -3.76 -3.33 3.10
C MET A 79 -2.22 -3.37 3.23
N ILE A 80 -1.70 -3.88 4.35
CA ILE A 80 -0.25 -4.00 4.58
C ILE A 80 0.40 -4.94 3.56
N ARG A 81 -0.18 -6.13 3.34
CA ARG A 81 0.36 -7.14 2.43
C ARG A 81 0.46 -6.62 1.00
N TYR A 82 -0.61 -6.05 0.46
CA TYR A 82 -0.60 -5.53 -0.91
C TYR A 82 0.29 -4.30 -1.04
N THR A 83 0.31 -3.41 -0.05
CA THR A 83 1.27 -2.30 -0.03
C THR A 83 2.71 -2.81 -0.05
N SER A 84 3.04 -3.82 0.74
CA SER A 84 4.38 -4.43 0.78
C SER A 84 4.79 -4.98 -0.58
N LEU A 85 3.89 -5.74 -1.22
CA LEU A 85 4.14 -6.32 -2.56
C LEU A 85 4.32 -5.22 -3.61
N SER A 86 3.51 -4.17 -3.57
CA SER A 86 3.62 -3.06 -4.50
C SER A 86 4.89 -2.25 -4.30
N VAL A 87 5.29 -1.99 -3.04
CA VAL A 87 6.59 -1.38 -2.73
C VAL A 87 7.73 -2.22 -3.31
N LEU A 88 7.73 -3.54 -3.13
CA LEU A 88 8.79 -4.38 -3.68
C LEU A 88 8.88 -4.28 -5.21
N ARG A 89 7.71 -4.25 -5.87
CA ARG A 89 7.56 -4.16 -7.33
C ARG A 89 7.76 -2.75 -7.90
N ASP A 90 7.75 -1.71 -7.06
CA ASP A 90 7.68 -0.31 -7.48
C ASP A 90 6.50 -0.07 -8.43
N ASP A 91 5.30 -0.54 -8.02
CA ASP A 91 4.13 -0.62 -8.90
C ASP A 91 2.83 -0.25 -8.16
N GLU A 92 2.48 1.04 -8.22
CA GLU A 92 1.24 1.60 -7.66
C GLU A 92 -0.02 1.12 -8.35
N LEU A 93 0.06 0.81 -9.65
CA LEU A 93 -1.09 0.37 -10.41
C LEU A 93 -1.49 -1.06 -10.00
N PHE A 94 -0.52 -1.92 -9.73
CA PHE A 94 -0.78 -3.24 -9.14
C PHE A 94 -1.56 -3.15 -7.82
N PHE A 95 -1.24 -2.18 -6.96
CA PHE A 95 -1.98 -1.96 -5.71
C PHE A 95 -3.45 -1.59 -5.99
N ARG A 96 -3.67 -0.66 -6.92
CA ARG A 96 -4.99 -0.19 -7.31
C ARG A 96 -5.84 -1.32 -7.87
N GLU A 97 -5.35 -1.97 -8.92
CA GLU A 97 -6.08 -2.98 -9.69
C GLU A 97 -6.34 -4.25 -8.86
N THR A 98 -5.40 -4.64 -7.99
CA THR A 98 -5.48 -5.90 -7.24
C THR A 98 -6.23 -5.76 -5.91
N LEU A 99 -6.24 -4.57 -5.31
CA LEU A 99 -6.90 -4.33 -4.02
C LEU A 99 -7.95 -3.22 -4.09
N MET A 100 -7.53 -1.99 -4.39
CA MET A 100 -8.35 -0.81 -4.07
C MET A 100 -9.59 -0.66 -4.94
N ASP A 101 -9.54 -0.97 -6.23
CA ASP A 101 -10.70 -0.81 -7.11
C ASP A 101 -11.88 -1.69 -6.67
N TRP A 102 -11.59 -2.93 -6.25
CA TRP A 102 -12.61 -3.80 -5.68
C TRP A 102 -12.97 -3.40 -4.25
N LEU A 103 -11.99 -3.17 -3.39
CA LEU A 103 -12.22 -2.92 -1.96
C LEU A 103 -13.00 -1.62 -1.71
N ALA A 104 -12.73 -0.57 -2.47
CA ALA A 104 -13.46 0.69 -2.36
C ALA A 104 -14.96 0.51 -2.65
N ASN A 105 -15.30 -0.21 -3.72
CA ASN A 105 -16.69 -0.53 -4.04
C ASN A 105 -17.40 -1.29 -2.91
N ILE A 106 -16.72 -2.29 -2.33
CA ILE A 106 -17.24 -3.01 -1.17
C ILE A 106 -17.44 -2.06 0.02
N ILE A 107 -16.42 -1.31 0.42
CA ILE A 107 -16.48 -0.38 1.57
C ILE A 107 -17.62 0.64 1.42
N ASN A 108 -17.80 1.19 0.22
CA ASN A 108 -18.86 2.16 -0.06
C ASN A 108 -20.25 1.53 0.08
N SER A 109 -20.44 0.28 -0.39
CA SER A 109 -21.72 -0.44 -0.21
C SER A 109 -22.10 -0.66 1.26
N TYR A 110 -21.11 -0.76 2.15
CA TYR A 110 -21.33 -0.88 3.60
C TYR A 110 -21.44 0.47 4.31
N GLN A 111 -21.32 1.59 3.60
CA GLN A 111 -21.42 2.96 4.13
C GLN A 111 -20.43 3.27 5.28
N ILE A 112 -19.23 2.67 5.23
CA ILE A 112 -18.16 2.83 6.23
C ILE A 112 -16.89 3.49 5.66
N ALA A 113 -17.04 4.22 4.54
CA ALA A 113 -15.92 4.82 3.81
C ALA A 113 -15.11 5.80 4.65
N LYS A 114 -15.79 6.60 5.49
CA LYS A 114 -15.15 7.58 6.36
C LYS A 114 -14.27 6.93 7.42
N GLU A 115 -14.75 5.86 8.04
CA GLU A 115 -14.05 5.09 9.07
C GLU A 115 -12.86 4.35 8.48
N CYS A 116 -13.04 3.69 7.33
CA CYS A 116 -11.96 3.02 6.62
C CYS A 116 -10.89 4.00 6.10
N SER A 117 -11.30 5.16 5.57
CA SER A 117 -10.39 6.26 5.20
C SER A 117 -9.55 6.72 6.41
N THR A 118 -10.18 6.80 7.58
CA THR A 118 -9.47 7.12 8.84
C THR A 118 -8.50 6.01 9.24
N ALA A 119 -8.91 4.75 9.11
CA ALA A 119 -8.04 3.60 9.39
C ALA A 119 -6.77 3.62 8.52
N TYR A 120 -6.85 3.99 7.24
CA TYR A 120 -5.69 4.06 6.35
C TYR A 120 -4.75 5.23 6.65
N ARG A 121 -5.28 6.39 7.10
CA ARG A 121 -4.44 7.48 7.63
C ARG A 121 -3.71 7.07 8.92
N LEU A 122 -4.40 6.35 9.81
CA LEU A 122 -3.81 5.84 11.05
C LEU A 122 -2.76 4.75 10.75
N PHE A 123 -2.97 3.91 9.75
CA PHE A 123 -1.95 2.99 9.24
C PHE A 123 -0.68 3.74 8.83
N GLN A 124 -0.79 4.82 8.04
CA GLN A 124 0.39 5.61 7.68
C GLN A 124 1.06 6.23 8.91
N SER A 125 0.30 6.70 9.89
CA SER A 125 0.86 7.28 11.12
C SER A 125 1.68 6.24 11.91
N VAL A 126 1.19 5.00 11.99
CA VAL A 126 1.91 3.88 12.62
C VAL A 126 3.17 3.52 11.81
N VAL A 127 3.09 3.57 10.49
CA VAL A 127 4.25 3.35 9.61
C VAL A 127 5.31 4.43 9.82
N ASP A 128 4.92 5.71 9.89
CA ASP A 128 5.84 6.82 10.14
C ASP A 128 6.53 6.71 11.52
N GLU A 129 5.84 6.15 12.52
CA GLU A 129 6.40 5.89 13.86
C GLU A 129 7.37 4.69 13.87
N MET A 130 7.03 3.61 13.16
CA MET A 130 7.73 2.33 13.28
C MET A 130 8.87 2.13 12.28
N LEU A 131 8.79 2.73 11.09
CA LEU A 131 9.74 2.50 10.01
C LEU A 131 10.76 3.65 9.91
N PRO A 132 11.98 3.37 9.41
CA PRO A 132 12.88 4.44 8.98
C PRO A 132 12.19 5.35 7.96
N ALA A 133 12.48 6.66 8.01
CA ALA A 133 11.79 7.66 7.17
C ALA A 133 11.82 7.34 5.67
N GLU A 134 12.94 6.83 5.16
CA GLU A 134 13.08 6.38 3.75
C GLU A 134 12.13 5.22 3.40
N CYS A 135 11.86 4.33 4.35
CA CYS A 135 10.97 3.20 4.16
C CYS A 135 9.51 3.64 4.28
N ALA A 136 9.18 4.48 5.27
CA ALA A 136 7.84 5.04 5.46
C ALA A 136 7.41 5.89 4.25
N ALA A 137 8.33 6.65 3.66
CA ALA A 137 8.08 7.42 2.45
C ALA A 137 7.67 6.56 1.25
N LEU A 138 8.15 5.31 1.15
CA LEU A 138 7.74 4.38 0.10
C LEU A 138 6.32 3.82 0.30
N VAL A 139 5.81 3.81 1.53
CA VAL A 139 4.45 3.32 1.86
C VAL A 139 3.40 4.40 1.59
N LYS A 140 3.79 5.67 1.78
CA LYS A 140 2.91 6.83 1.75
C LYS A 140 2.00 6.90 0.51
N PRO A 141 2.47 6.73 -0.74
CA PRO A 141 1.61 6.81 -1.93
C PRO A 141 0.43 5.82 -1.87
N TYR A 142 0.63 4.63 -1.32
CA TYR A 142 -0.40 3.60 -1.21
C TYR A 142 -1.47 3.95 -0.17
N SER A 143 -1.05 4.48 0.99
CA SER A 143 -1.98 4.94 2.03
C SER A 143 -2.80 6.17 1.59
N GLU A 144 -2.18 7.08 0.83
CA GLU A 144 -2.83 8.25 0.26
C GLU A 144 -3.81 7.86 -0.84
N MET A 145 -3.43 6.90 -1.70
CA MET A 145 -4.31 6.33 -2.71
C MET A 145 -5.54 5.68 -2.05
N ALA A 146 -5.34 4.85 -1.04
CA ALA A 146 -6.44 4.18 -0.34
C ALA A 146 -7.36 5.17 0.38
N THR A 147 -6.79 6.22 0.98
CA THR A 147 -7.54 7.31 1.62
C THR A 147 -8.37 8.09 0.60
N SER A 148 -7.77 8.46 -0.53
CA SER A 148 -8.41 9.25 -1.59
C SER A 148 -9.51 8.47 -2.31
N ALA A 149 -9.30 7.17 -2.54
CA ALA A 149 -10.30 6.28 -3.16
C ALA A 149 -11.59 6.16 -2.34
N LEU A 150 -11.55 6.44 -1.03
CA LEU A 150 -12.72 6.38 -0.15
C LEU A 150 -13.35 7.75 0.15
N LEU A 151 -12.67 8.86 -0.18
CA LEU A 151 -13.19 10.22 0.01
C LEU A 151 -13.82 10.79 -1.26
N ASN A 152 -13.44 10.27 -2.43
CA ASN A 152 -13.89 10.75 -3.74
C ASN A 152 -14.88 9.80 -4.43
N ALA A 153 -15.43 8.83 -3.70
CA ALA A 153 -16.35 7.81 -4.23
C ALA A 153 -17.82 8.12 -3.92
#